data_AF-A0A2U2DG87-F1
#
_entry.id   AF-A0A2U2DG87-F1
#
_cell.length_a   1.000
_cell.length_b   1.000
_cell.length_c   1.000
_cell.angle_alpha   90.00
_cell.angle_beta   90.00
_cell.angle_gamma   90.00
#
_symmetry.space_group_name_H-M   'P 1'
#
loop_
_entity.id
_entity.type
_entity.pdbx_description
1 polymer ?
#
loop_
_entity_poly.entity_id
_entity_poly.type
_entity_poly.pdbx_seq_one_letter_code
_entity_poly.pdbx_strand_id
1 'polypeptide(L)'
;MPFTPTADAQGAPTVCRCCARRAIGTGVGLTKQKDDPGYLCGECVLIIEDLAKMRRLDPFELQALDGGVEAVGEWLTERGISDLALLDELDARMLVKAAWLGCADRLRAALREAPF
;
A
#
# COMPACT_ATOMS: atom_id res chain seq x y z
N MET A 1 -0.92 -4.66 -10.42
CA MET A 1 0.15 -4.21 -11.34
C MET A 1 -0.35 -2.95 -12.04
N PRO A 2 0.33 -1.79 -11.96
CA PRO A 2 -0.05 -0.64 -12.77
C PRO A 2 0.40 -0.82 -14.23
N PHE A 3 -0.51 -0.58 -15.18
CA PHE A 3 -0.21 -0.61 -16.61
C PHE A 3 0.30 0.76 -17.07
N THR A 4 1.51 0.80 -17.65
CA THR A 4 2.19 2.03 -18.08
C THR A 4 2.90 1.80 -19.42
N PRO A 5 3.08 2.82 -20.28
CA PRO A 5 2.66 4.21 -20.09
C PRO A 5 1.15 4.38 -20.31
N THR A 6 0.50 5.20 -19.48
CA THR A 6 -0.94 5.48 -19.62
C THR A 6 -1.26 6.62 -20.59
N ALA A 7 -0.23 7.32 -21.05
CA ALA A 7 -0.30 8.36 -22.07
C ALA A 7 0.54 7.97 -23.30
N ASP A 8 0.14 8.42 -24.49
CA ASP A 8 0.97 8.36 -25.70
C ASP A 8 2.00 9.51 -25.76
N ALA A 9 2.80 9.54 -26.82
CA ALA A 9 3.83 10.56 -27.03
C ALA A 9 3.26 11.98 -27.18
N GLN A 10 1.96 12.12 -27.43
CA GLN A 10 1.23 13.38 -27.57
C GLN A 10 0.46 13.74 -26.28
N GLY A 11 0.53 12.90 -25.24
CA GLY A 11 -0.14 13.10 -23.97
C GLY A 11 -1.61 12.65 -23.95
N ALA A 12 -2.09 11.97 -24.99
CA ALA A 12 -3.44 11.45 -25.01
C ALA A 12 -3.55 10.16 -24.17
N PRO A 13 -4.67 9.96 -23.45
CA PRO A 13 -4.88 8.77 -22.63
C PRO A 13 -4.98 7.50 -23.49
N THR A 14 -4.19 6.49 -23.16
CA THR A 14 -4.17 5.20 -23.85
C THR A 14 -4.87 4.13 -23.00
N VAL A 15 -4.22 3.68 -21.93
CA VAL A 15 -4.65 2.56 -21.08
C VAL A 15 -4.83 3.00 -19.63
N CYS A 16 -5.79 2.38 -18.96
CA CYS A 16 -6.08 2.62 -17.55
C CYS A 16 -4.98 2.01 -16.68
N ARG A 17 -4.40 2.83 -15.80
CA ARG A 17 -3.39 2.40 -14.82
C ARG A 17 -3.84 1.22 -13.97
N CYS A 18 -5.14 1.11 -13.69
CA CYS A 18 -5.68 0.10 -12.78
C CYS A 18 -6.05 -1.21 -13.48
N CYS A 19 -6.69 -1.16 -14.66
CA CYS A 19 -7.34 -2.33 -15.27
C CYS A 19 -6.99 -2.55 -16.76
N ALA A 20 -6.06 -1.78 -17.33
CA ALA A 20 -5.65 -1.81 -18.73
C ALA A 20 -6.72 -1.49 -19.79
N ARG A 21 -7.98 -1.20 -19.41
CA ARG A 21 -9.02 -0.74 -20.35
C ARG A 21 -8.72 0.66 -20.88
N ARG A 22 -9.41 1.09 -21.94
CA ARG A 22 -9.26 2.44 -22.52
C ARG A 22 -9.46 3.53 -21.46
N ALA A 23 -8.48 4.43 -21.33
CA ALA A 23 -8.55 5.55 -20.40
C ALA A 23 -9.27 6.77 -21.00
N ILE A 24 -9.79 7.65 -20.15
CA ILE A 24 -10.64 8.80 -20.55
C ILE A 24 -10.07 10.17 -20.13
N GLY A 25 -8.82 10.24 -19.68
CA GLY A 25 -8.11 11.51 -19.45
C GLY A 25 -8.07 12.02 -18.00
N THR A 26 -8.61 11.28 -17.03
CA THR A 26 -8.47 11.61 -15.60
C THR A 26 -7.33 10.80 -15.00
N GLY A 27 -6.22 11.45 -14.66
CA GLY A 27 -5.03 10.80 -14.08
C GLY A 27 -4.90 11.10 -12.58
N VAL A 28 -4.46 10.11 -11.81
CA VAL A 28 -4.18 10.27 -10.36
C VAL A 28 -2.70 10.54 -10.06
N GLY A 29 -1.86 10.70 -11.10
CA GLY A 29 -0.41 10.79 -11.02
C GLY A 29 0.19 12.17 -10.81
N LEU A 30 -0.42 13.08 -10.04
CA LEU A 30 0.21 14.38 -9.70
C LEU A 30 1.38 14.27 -8.71
N THR A 31 1.76 13.06 -8.28
CA THR A 31 2.87 12.88 -7.33
C THR A 31 3.90 11.87 -7.84
N LYS A 32 5.08 12.41 -8.20
CA LYS A 32 6.41 11.76 -8.30
C LYS A 32 6.79 10.87 -9.50
N GLN A 33 6.07 10.84 -10.61
CA GLN A 33 6.65 10.38 -11.90
C GLN A 33 6.43 11.44 -12.97
N LYS A 34 7.51 12.07 -13.45
CA LYS A 34 7.46 13.15 -14.44
C LYS A 34 6.96 12.70 -15.83
N ASP A 35 6.88 11.39 -16.08
CA ASP A 35 6.73 10.85 -17.43
C ASP A 35 5.42 10.07 -17.68
N ASP A 36 4.58 9.81 -16.66
CA ASP A 36 3.28 9.11 -16.87
C ASP A 36 2.16 9.68 -15.98
N PRO A 37 1.13 10.36 -16.55
CA PRO A 37 0.01 10.97 -15.82
C PRO A 37 -0.84 9.98 -15.00
N GLY A 38 -0.76 8.68 -15.31
CA GLY A 38 -1.54 7.64 -14.64
C GLY A 38 -3.04 7.74 -14.92
N TYR A 39 -3.42 7.88 -16.19
CA TYR A 39 -4.81 7.97 -16.63
C TYR A 39 -5.64 6.74 -16.24
N LEU A 40 -6.90 6.98 -15.92
CA LEU A 40 -7.88 5.96 -15.54
C LEU A 40 -9.04 5.90 -16.55
N CYS A 41 -9.72 4.76 -16.59
CA CYS A 41 -11.03 4.64 -17.25
C CYS A 41 -12.15 5.16 -16.33
N GLY A 42 -13.35 5.34 -16.90
CA GLY A 42 -14.52 5.86 -16.17
C GLY A 42 -14.98 4.97 -15.01
N GLU A 43 -14.75 3.66 -15.06
CA GLU A 43 -15.08 2.75 -13.95
C GLU A 43 -14.03 2.87 -12.83
N CYS A 44 -12.74 2.85 -13.18
CA CYS A 44 -11.66 2.89 -12.20
C CYS A 44 -11.52 4.24 -11.49
N VAL A 45 -11.91 5.36 -12.11
CA VAL A 45 -11.89 6.67 -11.44
C VAL A 45 -12.91 6.76 -10.31
N LEU A 46 -14.04 6.05 -10.42
CA LEU A 46 -15.09 6.05 -9.38
C LEU A 46 -14.67 5.28 -8.13
N ILE A 47 -13.82 4.26 -8.29
CA ILE A 47 -13.37 3.39 -7.19
C ILE A 47 -11.95 3.71 -6.71
N ILE A 48 -11.28 4.71 -7.29
CA ILE A 48 -9.85 4.94 -7.01
C ILE A 48 -9.60 5.32 -5.55
N GLU A 49 -10.53 6.03 -4.91
CA GLU A 49 -10.45 6.33 -3.48
C GLU A 49 -10.55 5.05 -2.64
N ASP A 50 -11.39 4.10 -3.04
CA ASP A 50 -11.52 2.82 -2.35
C ASP A 50 -10.31 1.90 -2.60
N LEU A 51 -9.76 1.93 -3.82
CA LEU A 51 -8.47 1.30 -4.13
C LEU A 51 -7.33 1.91 -3.30
N ALA A 52 -7.35 3.22 -3.05
CA ALA A 52 -6.38 3.89 -2.19
C ALA A 52 -6.56 3.51 -0.70
N LYS A 53 -7.81 3.28 -0.27
CA LYS A 53 -8.13 2.79 1.09
C LYS A 53 -7.68 1.35 1.32
N MET A 54 -7.51 0.51 0.28
CA MET A 54 -6.89 -0.83 0.42
C MET A 54 -5.43 -0.82 0.92
N ARG A 55 -4.79 0.36 1.06
CA ARG A 55 -3.51 0.49 1.76
C ARG A 55 -3.64 0.52 3.28
N ARG A 56 -4.87 0.61 3.80
CA ARG A 56 -5.16 0.48 5.23
C ARG A 56 -5.38 -1.00 5.54
N LEU A 57 -5.00 -1.39 6.74
CA LEU A 57 -5.39 -2.69 7.26
C LEU A 57 -6.93 -2.77 7.27
N ASP A 58 -7.46 -3.85 6.73
CA ASP A 58 -8.89 -4.14 6.81
C ASP A 58 -9.31 -4.46 8.26
N PRO A 59 -10.62 -4.54 8.58
CA PRO A 59 -11.06 -4.82 9.95
C PRO A 59 -10.53 -6.13 10.55
N PHE A 60 -10.31 -7.17 9.74
CA PHE A 60 -9.75 -8.43 10.19
C PHE A 60 -8.23 -8.32 10.40
N GLU A 61 -7.53 -7.60 9.53
CA GLU A 61 -6.11 -7.28 9.71
C GLU A 61 -5.88 -6.38 10.93
N LEU A 62 -6.83 -5.50 11.26
CA LEU A 62 -6.80 -4.71 12.50
C LEU A 62 -7.00 -5.61 13.73
N GLN A 63 -7.86 -6.62 13.67
CA GLN A 63 -7.99 -7.60 14.75
C GLN A 63 -6.73 -8.46 14.87
N ALA A 64 -6.09 -8.81 13.76
CA ALA A 64 -4.84 -9.56 13.75
C ALA A 64 -3.66 -8.79 14.37
N LEU A 65 -3.72 -7.46 14.46
CA LEU A 65 -2.70 -6.67 15.14
C LEU A 65 -2.56 -7.04 16.62
N ASP A 66 -3.65 -7.43 17.29
CA ASP A 66 -3.60 -7.80 18.71
C ASP A 66 -2.66 -8.99 18.93
N GLY A 67 -2.78 -10.04 18.11
CA GLY A 67 -1.86 -11.18 18.15
C GLY A 67 -0.42 -10.80 17.75
N GLY A 68 -0.24 -9.79 16.90
CA GLY A 68 1.08 -9.24 16.58
C GLY A 68 1.70 -8.50 17.77
N VAL A 69 0.91 -7.76 18.55
CA VAL A 69 1.35 -7.09 19.78
C VAL A 69 1.76 -8.12 20.84
N GLU A 70 0.96 -9.16 21.04
CA GLU A 70 1.30 -10.27 21.94
C GLU A 70 2.64 -10.92 21.55
N ALA A 71 2.79 -11.32 20.29
CA ALA A 71 4.00 -11.99 19.82
C ALA A 71 5.27 -11.12 19.93
N VAL A 72 5.17 -9.81 19.64
CA VAL A 72 6.31 -8.88 19.80
C VAL A 72 6.61 -8.65 21.28
N GLY A 73 5.58 -8.59 22.13
CA GLY A 73 5.72 -8.46 23.58
C GLY A 73 6.49 -9.64 24.16
N GLU A 74 6.04 -10.87 23.88
CA GLU A 74 6.71 -12.10 24.30
C GLU A 74 8.18 -12.10 23.84
N TRP A 75 8.44 -11.77 22.57
CA TRP A 75 9.79 -11.74 22.02
C TRP A 75 10.74 -10.76 22.73
N LEU A 76 10.21 -9.58 23.12
CA LEU A 76 10.96 -8.55 23.85
C LEU A 76 11.22 -8.96 25.30
N THR A 77 10.20 -9.52 25.97
CA THR A 77 10.28 -10.01 27.34
C THR A 77 11.31 -11.13 27.47
N GLU A 78 11.29 -12.12 26.56
CA GLU A 78 12.26 -13.23 26.53
C GLU A 78 13.72 -12.74 26.47
N ARG A 79 13.96 -11.60 25.83
CA ARG A 79 15.32 -11.04 25.64
C ARG A 79 15.69 -10.00 26.69
N GLY A 80 14.76 -9.64 27.58
CA GLY A 80 14.97 -8.59 28.58
C GLY A 80 15.31 -7.22 27.99
N ILE A 81 14.89 -6.94 26.75
CA ILE A 81 15.24 -5.69 26.04
C ILE A 81 14.30 -4.57 26.47
N SER A 82 13.00 -4.82 26.43
CA SER A 82 11.95 -3.84 26.71
C SER A 82 10.64 -4.55 27.03
N ASP A 83 9.62 -3.77 27.35
CA ASP A 83 8.25 -4.23 27.57
C ASP A 83 7.29 -3.31 26.81
N LEU A 84 6.42 -3.89 25.98
CA LEU A 84 5.39 -3.14 25.26
C LEU A 84 4.36 -2.52 26.21
N ALA A 85 4.24 -3.01 27.44
CA ALA A 85 3.41 -2.40 28.48
C ALA A 85 3.88 -0.99 28.87
N LEU A 86 5.07 -0.56 28.43
CA LEU A 86 5.54 0.82 28.56
C LEU A 86 4.85 1.78 27.59
N LEU A 87 4.18 1.27 26.55
CA LEU A 87 3.38 2.02 25.59
C LEU A 87 1.89 1.91 25.95
N ASP A 88 1.11 2.91 25.55
CA ASP A 88 -0.35 2.74 25.60
C ASP A 88 -0.82 1.73 24.52
N GLU A 89 -2.07 1.28 24.67
CA GLU A 89 -2.65 0.23 23.81
C GLU A 89 -2.72 0.64 22.33
N LEU A 90 -2.78 1.94 22.04
CA LEU A 90 -2.81 2.47 20.68
C LEU A 90 -1.40 2.49 20.10
N ASP A 91 -0.42 2.99 20.85
CA ASP A 91 0.97 3.11 20.43
C ASP A 91 1.62 1.73 20.24
N ALA A 92 1.31 0.75 21.10
CA ALA A 92 1.77 -0.63 20.91
C ALA A 92 1.26 -1.22 19.58
N ARG A 93 -0.03 -1.00 19.25
CA ARG A 93 -0.59 -1.41 17.95
C ARG A 93 0.02 -0.64 16.79
N MET A 94 0.28 0.66 16.94
CA MET A 94 0.91 1.48 15.89
C MET A 94 2.35 1.06 15.62
N LEU A 95 3.10 0.65 16.65
CA LEU A 95 4.44 0.08 16.50
C LEU A 95 4.40 -1.19 15.63
N VAL A 96 3.56 -2.16 15.98
CA VAL A 96 3.45 -3.43 15.25
C VAL A 96 2.93 -3.22 13.84
N LYS A 97 1.93 -2.34 13.68
CA LYS A 97 1.42 -1.94 12.36
C LYS A 97 2.51 -1.33 11.47
N ALA A 98 3.35 -0.46 12.04
CA ALA A 98 4.45 0.15 11.29
C ALA A 98 5.45 -0.91 10.80
N ALA A 99 5.79 -1.88 11.67
CA ALA A 99 6.67 -3.00 11.30
C ALA A 99 6.06 -3.86 10.17
N TRP A 100 4.79 -4.26 10.31
CA TRP A 100 4.08 -5.05 9.28
C TRP A 100 4.06 -4.31 7.95
N LEU A 101 3.56 -3.07 7.93
CA LEU A 101 3.43 -2.30 6.68
C LEU A 101 4.79 -2.09 6.01
N GLY A 102 5.85 -1.85 6.80
CA GLY A 102 7.22 -1.78 6.29
C GLY A 102 7.66 -3.06 5.57
N CYS A 103 7.40 -4.23 6.15
CA CYS A 103 7.67 -5.52 5.50
C CYS A 103 6.86 -5.70 4.21
N ALA A 104 5.55 -5.42 4.26
CA ALA A 104 4.66 -5.57 3.11
C ALA A 104 5.07 -4.67 1.93
N ASP A 105 5.45 -3.42 2.19
CA ASP A 105 5.90 -2.49 1.17
C ASP A 105 7.22 -2.92 0.53
N ARG A 106 8.18 -3.42 1.33
CA ARG A 106 9.44 -3.96 0.78
C ARG A 106 9.22 -5.23 -0.01
N LEU A 107 8.33 -6.12 0.41
CA LEU A 107 7.96 -7.31 -0.37
C LEU A 107 7.43 -6.91 -1.76
N ARG A 108 6.52 -5.92 -1.83
CA ARG A 108 6.01 -5.39 -3.10
C ARG A 108 7.08 -4.72 -3.96
N ALA A 109 8.11 -4.13 -3.36
CA ALA A 109 9.26 -3.61 -4.09
C ALA A 109 10.11 -4.75 -4.67
N ALA A 110 10.47 -5.74 -3.84
CA ALA A 110 11.25 -6.90 -4.26
C ALA A 110 10.56 -7.69 -5.38
N LEU A 111 9.25 -7.92 -5.29
CA LEU A 111 8.47 -8.62 -6.33
C LEU A 111 8.44 -7.87 -7.67
N ARG A 112 8.68 -6.55 -7.70
CA ARG A 112 8.76 -5.78 -8.96
C ARG A 112 10.10 -5.94 -9.67
N GLU A 113 11.16 -6.20 -8.91
CA GLU A 113 12.51 -6.41 -9.42
C GLU A 113 12.78 -7.89 -9.71
N ALA A 114 11.85 -8.77 -9.33
CA ALA A 114 12.02 -10.21 -9.47
C ALA A 114 11.91 -10.64 -10.95
N PRO A 115 12.77 -11.59 -11.40
CA PRO A 115 12.93 -11.93 -12.82
C PRO A 115 11.92 -12.98 -13.33
N PHE A 116 10.71 -13.04 -12.79
CA PHE A 116 9.69 -14.03 -13.18
C PHE A 116 8.51 -13.40 -13.93
#